data_AF-A0A8T1VZJ3-F1
#
_entry.id   AF-A0A8T1VZJ3-F1
#
_cell.length_a   1.000
_cell.length_b   1.000
_cell.length_c   1.000
_cell.angle_alpha   90.00
_cell.angle_beta   90.00
_cell.angle_gamma   90.00
#
_symmetry.space_group_name_H-M   'P 1'
#
loop_
_entity.id
_entity.type
_entity.pdbx_description
1 polymer ?
#
loop_
_entity_poly.entity_id
_entity_poly.type
_entity_poly.pdbx_seq_one_letter_code
_entity_poly.pdbx_strand_id
1 'polypeptide(L)'
;MHRAILLLKLLWVALPTAANADACGTNACTLDCQPGETCVLQNVTCIRSPCPPIPTCAATPSDSSSSGSEGSTTCTQECGDFQECRIYEPDASEYCADVCTEGRCPKGSTCELQEVQCIRAPCPPVATCTNATTTLND
;
A
#
# COMPACT_ATOMS: atom_id res chain seq x y z
N MET A 1 57.04 58.37 -35.73
CA MET A 1 55.80 59.02 -36.17
C MET A 1 54.70 57.97 -36.10
N HIS A 2 53.99 57.91 -34.97
CA HIS A 2 52.63 58.43 -34.79
C HIS A 2 51.53 57.71 -35.61
N ARG A 3 50.63 57.06 -34.83
CA ARG A 3 49.20 56.76 -35.06
C ARG A 3 48.82 55.44 -35.72
N ALA A 4 48.25 54.55 -34.90
CA ALA A 4 46.81 54.29 -34.96
C ALA A 4 46.36 53.65 -33.63
N ILE A 5 45.70 54.45 -32.80
CA ILE A 5 44.93 54.01 -31.63
C ILE A 5 43.51 53.80 -32.13
N LEU A 6 42.97 52.60 -31.94
CA LEU A 6 41.56 52.29 -31.62
C LEU A 6 41.34 50.82 -31.97
N LEU A 7 40.99 50.01 -30.97
CA LEU A 7 39.72 49.28 -30.91
C LEU A 7 39.70 48.37 -29.67
N LEU A 8 38.66 48.57 -28.87
CA LEU A 8 37.92 47.58 -28.07
C LEU A 8 38.76 46.63 -27.19
N LYS A 9 38.86 46.85 -25.87
CA LYS A 9 37.87 46.44 -24.85
C LYS A 9 37.18 45.11 -25.16
N LEU A 10 37.15 44.25 -24.12
CA LEU A 10 36.43 42.97 -23.98
C LEU A 10 37.20 41.82 -24.65
N LEU A 11 37.64 40.77 -23.97
CA LEU A 11 37.02 40.06 -22.87
C LEU A 11 38.03 39.75 -21.76
N TRP A 12 37.74 40.22 -20.55
CA TRP A 12 38.02 39.42 -19.37
C TRP A 12 37.33 38.07 -19.56
N VAL A 13 38.11 37.01 -19.77
CA VAL A 13 37.57 35.66 -19.67
C VAL A 13 37.28 35.45 -18.19
N ALA A 14 36.01 35.60 -17.82
CA ALA A 14 35.53 35.22 -16.51
C ALA A 14 35.96 33.77 -16.27
N LEU A 15 36.71 33.54 -15.19
CA LEU A 15 36.90 32.20 -14.67
C LEU A 15 35.50 31.57 -14.54
N PRO A 16 35.25 30.35 -15.03
CA PRO A 16 34.12 29.60 -14.55
C PRO A 16 34.34 29.45 -13.04
N THR A 17 33.54 30.15 -12.25
CA THR A 17 33.35 29.83 -10.84
C THR A 17 33.06 28.34 -10.81
N ALA A 18 33.98 27.59 -10.20
CA ALA A 18 33.76 26.21 -9.84
C ALA A 18 32.35 26.12 -9.24
N ALA A 19 31.61 25.11 -9.71
CA ALA A 19 30.29 24.81 -9.25
C ALA A 19 30.24 24.99 -7.73
N ASN A 20 29.42 25.94 -7.27
CA ASN A 20 28.77 25.74 -6.00
C ASN A 20 27.89 24.52 -6.25
N ALA A 21 28.47 23.32 -6.11
CA ALA A 21 27.70 22.23 -5.59
C ALA A 21 27.34 22.70 -4.18
N ASP A 22 26.22 23.41 -4.09
CA ASP A 22 25.47 23.58 -2.86
C ASP A 22 25.25 22.18 -2.33
N ALA A 23 26.20 21.76 -1.49
CA ALA A 23 26.02 20.60 -0.67
C ALA A 23 24.89 20.93 0.30
N CYS A 24 23.88 20.06 0.28
CA CYS A 24 23.04 19.72 1.41
C CYS A 24 21.96 20.74 1.79
N GLY A 25 20.69 20.37 1.59
CA GLY A 25 19.65 21.08 2.34
C GLY A 25 18.19 20.84 2.06
N THR A 26 17.76 19.94 1.18
CA THR A 26 16.32 19.63 1.09
C THR A 26 16.10 18.14 1.26
N ASN A 27 15.71 17.80 2.49
CA ASN A 27 14.92 16.62 2.86
C ASN A 27 13.57 16.63 2.12
N ALA A 28 13.58 16.83 0.81
CA ALA A 28 12.40 16.94 -0.01
C ALA A 28 12.21 15.62 -0.73
N CYS A 29 11.09 14.99 -0.44
CA CYS A 29 10.67 13.81 -1.16
C CYS A 29 10.16 14.24 -2.53
N THR A 30 10.95 13.95 -3.57
CA THR A 30 10.72 14.39 -4.96
C THR A 30 10.47 13.21 -5.90
N LEU A 31 10.31 12.01 -5.35
CA LEU A 31 10.02 10.81 -6.12
C LEU A 31 8.57 10.86 -6.60
N ASP A 32 8.38 10.65 -7.91
CA ASP A 32 7.06 10.52 -8.52
C ASP A 32 6.54 9.12 -8.17
N CYS A 33 5.58 9.05 -7.25
CA CYS A 33 5.00 7.80 -6.76
C CYS A 33 3.69 7.47 -7.48
N GLN A 34 3.32 6.19 -7.51
CA GLN A 34 2.07 5.75 -8.11
C GLN A 34 0.86 6.30 -7.32
N PRO A 35 -0.34 6.37 -7.92
CA PRO A 35 -1.56 6.72 -7.20
C PRO A 35 -1.77 5.81 -5.98
N GLY A 36 -2.05 6.39 -4.80
CA GLY A 36 -2.19 5.62 -3.55
C GLY A 36 -0.88 5.46 -2.75
N GLU A 37 0.23 5.97 -3.28
CA GLU A 37 1.49 6.06 -2.57
C GLU A 37 1.85 7.52 -2.25
N THR A 38 2.66 7.70 -1.19
CA THR A 38 3.24 8.97 -0.82
C THR A 38 4.75 8.81 -0.70
N CYS A 39 5.47 9.80 -1.22
CA CYS A 39 6.91 9.86 -1.07
C CYS A 39 7.25 10.16 0.40
N VAL A 40 7.95 9.23 1.06
CA VAL A 40 8.48 9.38 2.42
C VAL A 40 10.00 9.28 2.43
N LEU A 41 10.63 9.89 3.43
CA LEU A 41 12.07 9.76 3.66
C LEU A 41 12.34 8.59 4.60
N GLN A 42 12.99 7.54 4.09
CA GLN A 42 13.36 6.37 4.85
C GLN A 42 14.80 6.47 5.36
N ASN A 43 14.98 6.32 6.68
CA ASN A 43 16.31 6.28 7.27
C ASN A 43 16.98 4.93 6.99
N VAL A 44 18.19 4.95 6.42
CA VAL A 44 18.91 3.73 6.03
C VAL A 44 20.08 3.45 6.96
N THR A 45 20.36 2.17 7.19
CA THR A 45 21.59 1.75 7.84
C THR A 45 22.66 1.55 6.78
N CYS A 46 23.71 2.36 6.83
CA CYS A 46 24.84 2.25 5.93
C CYS A 46 26.12 1.86 6.69
N ILE A 47 27.06 1.24 5.99
CA ILE A 47 28.29 0.70 6.60
C ILE A 47 29.19 1.81 7.17
N ARG A 48 29.09 3.05 6.66
CA ARG A 48 29.90 4.20 7.08
C ARG A 48 29.04 5.45 7.22
N SER A 49 29.02 6.04 8.42
CA SER A 49 28.30 7.28 8.74
C SER A 49 28.92 8.51 8.03
N PRO A 50 28.11 9.52 7.63
CA PRO A 50 26.66 9.67 7.84
C PRO A 50 25.79 8.98 6.78
N CYS A 51 24.64 8.44 7.22
CA CYS A 51 23.62 7.82 6.36
C CYS A 51 22.43 8.79 6.23
N PRO A 52 22.36 9.62 5.18
CA PRO A 52 21.19 10.46 4.97
C PRO A 52 19.96 9.62 4.64
N PRO A 53 18.75 10.06 5.03
CA PRO A 53 17.53 9.37 4.65
C PRO A 53 17.30 9.47 3.13
N ILE A 54 16.72 8.43 2.55
CA ILE A 54 16.46 8.33 1.11
C ILE A 54 14.95 8.50 0.82
N PRO A 55 14.57 9.12 -0.31
CA PRO A 55 13.16 9.14 -0.73
C PRO A 55 12.70 7.74 -1.14
N THR A 56 11.53 7.32 -0.71
CA THR A 56 10.92 6.01 -0.99
C THR A 56 9.40 6.17 -1.05
N CYS A 57 8.73 5.50 -1.97
CA CYS A 57 7.27 5.49 -2.02
C CYS A 57 6.73 4.51 -0.97
N ALA A 58 5.80 4.98 -0.12
CA ALA A 58 5.08 4.16 0.84
C ALA A 58 3.58 4.35 0.65
N ALA A 59 2.80 3.30 0.84
CA ALA A 59 1.34 3.40 0.80
C ALA A 59 0.86 4.50 1.76
N THR A 60 0.00 5.40 1.28
CA THR A 60 -0.65 6.37 2.18
C THR A 60 -1.47 5.57 3.20
N PRO A 61 -1.29 5.78 4.51
CA PRO A 61 -2.21 5.22 5.50
C PRO A 61 -3.54 5.96 5.35
N SER A 62 -4.37 5.48 4.44
CA SER A 62 -5.79 5.79 4.43
C SER A 62 -6.38 5.05 5.61
N ASP A 63 -6.82 5.79 6.62
CA ASP A 63 -7.72 5.26 7.62
C ASP A 63 -8.88 4.56 6.90
N SER A 64 -9.00 3.25 7.15
CA SER A 64 -10.00 2.30 6.66
C SER A 64 -9.56 1.39 5.52
N SER A 65 -9.41 0.12 5.92
CA SER A 65 -9.63 -1.09 5.13
C SER A 65 -8.43 -1.60 4.31
N SER A 66 -7.59 -2.34 5.02
CA SER A 66 -7.13 -3.69 4.67
C SER A 66 -7.29 -4.17 3.22
N SER A 67 -6.13 -4.47 2.63
CA SER A 67 -5.85 -5.65 1.80
C SER A 67 -6.15 -5.59 0.30
N GLY A 68 -5.08 -5.47 -0.48
CA GLY A 68 -4.94 -6.20 -1.75
C GLY A 68 -4.92 -5.36 -3.02
N SER A 69 -3.71 -5.20 -3.56
CA SER A 69 -3.35 -5.14 -4.98
C SER A 69 -4.09 -4.21 -5.94
N GLU A 70 -3.30 -3.35 -6.59
CA GLU A 70 -3.66 -2.67 -7.84
C GLU A 70 -4.18 -3.69 -8.88
N GLY A 71 -5.49 -3.62 -9.12
CA GLY A 71 -6.26 -4.57 -9.91
C GLY A 71 -7.68 -4.68 -9.34
N SER A 72 -8.38 -3.54 -9.25
CA SER A 72 -9.73 -3.42 -8.68
C SER A 72 -10.75 -4.21 -9.51
N THR A 73 -10.73 -5.53 -9.38
CA THR A 73 -11.92 -6.36 -9.58
C THR A 73 -12.68 -6.21 -8.27
N THR A 74 -13.44 -5.14 -8.15
CA THR A 74 -14.37 -4.98 -7.03
C THR A 74 -15.47 -6.00 -7.25
N CYS A 75 -15.74 -6.86 -6.27
CA CYS A 75 -16.89 -7.73 -6.39
C CYS A 75 -18.17 -6.89 -6.57
N THR A 76 -18.96 -7.24 -7.58
CA THR A 76 -20.21 -6.55 -7.91
C THR A 76 -21.46 -7.27 -7.38
N GLN A 77 -21.34 -8.52 -6.98
CA GLN A 77 -22.44 -9.30 -6.41
C GLN A 77 -22.85 -8.83 -5.00
N GLU A 78 -24.16 -8.72 -4.79
CA GLU A 78 -24.75 -8.50 -3.47
C GLU A 78 -24.78 -9.81 -2.69
N CYS A 79 -24.20 -9.79 -1.48
CA CYS A 79 -24.21 -10.91 -0.54
C CYS A 79 -25.15 -10.63 0.64
N GLY A 80 -25.49 -11.66 1.42
CA GLY A 80 -26.32 -11.50 2.61
C GLY A 80 -25.63 -10.71 3.74
N ASP A 81 -26.41 -10.32 4.76
CA ASP A 81 -25.97 -9.47 5.90
C ASP A 81 -24.73 -9.96 6.66
N PHE A 82 -24.41 -11.24 6.54
CA PHE A 82 -23.29 -11.89 7.23
C PHE A 82 -22.40 -12.65 6.26
N GLN A 83 -22.31 -12.15 5.05
CA GLN A 83 -21.46 -12.66 4.00
C GLN A 83 -20.62 -11.53 3.42
N GLU A 84 -19.40 -11.87 3.05
CA GLU A 84 -18.50 -10.97 2.34
C GLU A 84 -18.33 -11.49 0.92
N CYS A 85 -18.40 -10.59 -0.07
CA CYS A 85 -18.10 -11.00 -1.42
C CYS A 85 -16.59 -11.09 -1.65
N ARG A 86 -16.16 -12.19 -2.27
CA ARG A 86 -14.77 -12.50 -2.56
C ARG A 86 -14.64 -12.99 -4.00
N ILE A 87 -13.43 -12.91 -4.53
CA ILE A 87 -13.12 -13.37 -5.90
C ILE A 87 -12.27 -14.62 -5.81
N TYR A 88 -12.65 -15.64 -6.57
CA TYR A 88 -11.92 -16.88 -6.68
C TYR A 88 -10.85 -16.72 -7.76
N GLU A 89 -9.60 -16.54 -7.33
CA GLU A 89 -8.45 -16.20 -8.19
C GLU A 89 -8.22 -17.15 -9.39
N PRO A 90 -8.59 -18.45 -9.37
CA PRO A 90 -8.39 -19.34 -10.52
C PRO A 90 -9.19 -19.00 -11.77
N ASP A 91 -10.37 -18.39 -11.63
CA ASP A 91 -11.26 -18.06 -12.76
C ASP A 91 -11.89 -16.66 -12.65
N ALA A 92 -11.47 -15.88 -11.65
CA ALA A 92 -12.01 -14.57 -11.29
C ALA A 92 -13.53 -14.58 -11.04
N SER A 93 -14.12 -15.73 -10.70
CA SER A 93 -15.54 -15.79 -10.33
C SER A 93 -15.78 -15.16 -8.97
N GLU A 94 -16.90 -14.45 -8.84
CA GLU A 94 -17.34 -13.86 -7.58
C GLU A 94 -18.13 -14.89 -6.76
N TYR A 95 -17.94 -14.90 -5.44
CA TYR A 95 -18.68 -15.75 -4.51
C TYR A 95 -18.88 -15.07 -3.15
N CYS A 96 -19.97 -15.41 -2.48
CA CYS A 96 -20.24 -14.97 -1.11
C CYS A 96 -19.68 -15.95 -0.09
N ALA A 97 -18.78 -15.48 0.78
CA ALA A 97 -18.21 -16.24 1.88
C ALA A 97 -18.88 -15.84 3.20
N ASP A 98 -19.20 -16.81 4.05
CA ASP A 98 -19.72 -16.50 5.39
C ASP A 98 -18.67 -15.78 6.25
N VAL A 99 -19.14 -14.85 7.07
CA VAL A 99 -18.33 -14.20 8.11
C VAL A 99 -18.98 -14.34 9.48
N CYS A 100 -18.14 -14.48 10.51
CA CYS A 100 -18.56 -14.44 11.90
C CYS A 100 -18.38 -13.01 12.42
N THR A 101 -19.47 -12.24 12.43
CA THR A 101 -19.54 -10.90 13.03
C THR A 101 -20.64 -10.85 14.09
N GLU A 102 -20.65 -9.78 14.89
CA GLU A 102 -21.68 -9.58 15.91
C GLU A 102 -23.09 -9.63 15.29
N GLY A 103 -23.99 -10.37 15.94
CA GLY A 103 -25.37 -10.53 15.47
C GLY A 103 -25.60 -11.71 14.50
N ARG A 104 -24.57 -12.36 13.96
CA ARG A 104 -24.74 -13.58 13.14
C ARG A 104 -25.40 -14.71 13.93
N CYS A 105 -25.00 -14.85 15.20
CA CYS A 105 -25.48 -15.90 16.09
C CYS A 105 -26.25 -15.32 17.29
N PRO A 106 -27.23 -16.07 17.85
CA PRO A 106 -28.00 -15.62 19.01
C PRO A 106 -27.12 -15.44 20.26
N LYS A 107 -27.60 -14.64 21.22
CA LYS A 107 -26.89 -14.44 22.49
C LYS A 107 -26.63 -15.77 23.21
N GLY A 108 -25.41 -15.94 23.69
CA GLY A 108 -24.97 -17.17 24.38
C GLY A 108 -24.48 -18.28 23.46
N SER A 109 -24.38 -18.02 22.15
CA SER A 109 -23.75 -18.90 21.18
C SER A 109 -22.50 -18.26 20.57
N THR A 110 -21.58 -19.11 20.13
CA THR A 110 -20.33 -18.74 19.48
C THR A 110 -20.45 -19.03 17.98
N CYS A 111 -20.05 -18.07 17.16
CA CYS A 111 -19.91 -18.28 15.72
C CYS A 111 -18.54 -18.84 15.41
N GLU A 112 -18.49 -19.93 14.65
CA GLU A 112 -17.25 -20.53 14.15
C GLU A 112 -17.37 -20.78 12.64
N LEU A 113 -16.31 -20.46 11.90
CA LEU A 113 -16.21 -20.79 10.48
C LEU A 113 -15.68 -22.21 10.33
N GLN A 114 -16.52 -23.13 9.85
CA GLN A 114 -16.16 -24.52 9.67
C GLN A 114 -15.78 -24.78 8.20
N GLU A 115 -14.60 -25.36 7.99
CA GLU A 115 -14.19 -25.80 6.65
C GLU A 115 -15.10 -26.92 6.14
N VAL A 116 -15.45 -26.85 4.86
CA VAL A 116 -16.31 -27.84 4.20
C VAL A 116 -15.61 -28.45 3.01
N GLN A 117 -15.86 -29.74 2.80
CA GLN A 117 -15.44 -30.43 1.59
C GLN A 117 -16.56 -30.30 0.55
N CYS A 118 -16.27 -29.62 -0.56
CA CYS A 118 -17.20 -29.46 -1.65
C CYS A 118 -16.66 -30.09 -2.95
N ILE A 119 -17.56 -30.46 -3.87
CA ILE A 119 -17.20 -31.15 -5.11
C ILE A 119 -16.55 -30.18 -6.12
N ARG A 120 -16.87 -28.89 -6.03
CA ARG A 120 -16.42 -27.83 -6.95
C ARG A 120 -16.07 -26.57 -6.18
N ALA A 121 -14.86 -26.06 -6.39
CA ALA A 121 -14.39 -24.83 -5.77
C ALA A 121 -15.14 -23.58 -6.29
N PRO A 122 -15.19 -22.48 -5.51
CA PRO A 122 -14.63 -22.34 -4.17
C PRO A 122 -15.42 -23.12 -3.10
N CYS A 123 -14.71 -23.66 -2.09
CA CYS A 123 -15.31 -24.24 -0.88
C CYS A 123 -15.13 -23.26 0.30
N PRO A 124 -15.84 -22.12 0.32
CA PRO A 124 -15.73 -21.21 1.45
C PRO A 124 -16.18 -21.91 2.74
N PRO A 125 -15.55 -21.61 3.89
CA PRO A 125 -16.02 -22.12 5.16
C PRO A 125 -17.42 -21.59 5.46
N VAL A 126 -18.18 -22.36 6.25
CA VAL A 126 -19.57 -22.06 6.60
C VAL A 126 -19.65 -21.62 8.06
N ALA A 127 -20.37 -20.53 8.33
CA ALA A 127 -20.57 -20.07 9.69
C ALA A 127 -21.57 -20.96 10.43
N THR A 128 -21.10 -21.55 11.53
CA THR A 128 -21.86 -22.42 12.42
C THR A 128 -21.98 -21.79 13.81
N CYS A 129 -23.20 -21.75 14.35
CA CYS A 129 -23.44 -21.25 15.71
C CYS A 129 -23.45 -22.42 16.69
N THR A 130 -22.47 -22.47 17.60
CA THR A 130 -22.39 -23.48 18.66
C THR A 130 -22.81 -22.87 20.00
N ASN A 131 -23.74 -23.51 20.71
CA ASN A 131 -24.06 -23.11 22.08
C ASN A 131 -22.97 -23.64 23.02
N ALA A 132 -22.56 -22.84 24.00
CA ALA A 132 -21.66 -23.30 25.07
C ALA A 132 -22.26 -24.44 25.94
N THR A 133 -23.52 -24.81 25.71
CA THR A 133 -24.30 -25.74 26.54
C THR A 133 -24.48 -27.14 25.92
N THR A 134 -23.85 -27.45 24.78
CA THR A 134 -23.96 -28.79 24.16
C THR A 134 -22.71 -29.66 24.38
N THR A 135 -22.20 -29.66 25.61
CA THR A 135 -21.32 -30.72 26.14
C THR A 135 -21.76 -31.08 27.56
N LEU A 136 -23.02 -31.49 27.71
CA LEU A 136 -23.45 -32.36 28.81
C LEU A 136 -24.62 -33.21 28.31
N ASN A 137 -24.35 -34.51 28.15
CA ASN A 137 -25.30 -35.63 27.98
C ASN A 137 -25.70 -36.00 26.54
N ASP A 138 -25.04 -37.02 25.98
CA ASP A 138 -25.58 -38.38 26.00
C ASP A 138 -24.45 -39.40 26.21
#